data_AF-A0A8T4U8V9-F1
#
_entry.id   AF-A0A8T4U8V9-F1
#
_cell.length_a   1.000
_cell.length_b   1.000
_cell.length_c   1.000
_cell.angle_alpha   90.00
_cell.angle_beta   90.00
_cell.angle_gamma   90.00
#
_symmetry.space_group_name_H-M   'P 1'
#
loop_
_entity.id
_entity.type
_entity.pdbx_description
1 polymer ?
#
loop_
_entity_poly.entity_id
_entity_poly.type
_entity_poly.pdbx_seq_one_letter_code
_entity_poly.pdbx_strand_id
1 'polypeptide(L)' 'MTFGRFKSRTFRRLKVKTPGAKTVLHYGRRKPKAASCSECGEILKAVPRGLPYQMRTMPKTKKRPERPFGGNL' A
#
# COMPACT_ATOMS: atom_id res chain seq x y z
N MET A 1 19.70 -22.36 1.92
CA MET A 1 18.73 -21.53 2.68
C MET A 1 17.88 -20.71 1.71
N THR A 2 16.63 -21.08 1.46
CA THR A 2 15.78 -20.31 0.53
C THR A 2 14.85 -19.39 1.31
N PHE A 3 15.23 -18.11 1.45
CA PHE A 3 14.35 -17.10 2.04
C PHE A 3 13.07 -16.94 1.22
N GLY A 4 11.90 -16.82 1.87
CA GLY A 4 10.59 -16.74 1.20
C GLY A 4 10.42 -15.60 0.18
N ARG A 5 11.33 -14.61 0.22
CA ARG A 5 11.41 -13.47 -0.72
C ARG A 5 11.82 -13.89 -2.14
N PHE A 6 12.46 -15.06 -2.30
CA PHE A 6 12.94 -15.55 -3.60
C PHE A 6 11.95 -16.47 -4.31
N LYS A 7 11.07 -17.17 -3.57
CA LYS A 7 10.09 -18.13 -4.13
C LYS A 7 8.74 -17.52 -4.50
N SER A 8 8.18 -16.65 -3.66
CA SER A 8 6.80 -16.19 -3.80
C SER A 8 6.69 -14.84 -4.53
N ARG A 9 5.64 -14.65 -5.35
CA ARG A 9 5.35 -13.38 -6.06
C ARG A 9 4.87 -12.23 -5.15
N THR A 10 4.90 -12.44 -3.83
CA THR A 10 4.46 -11.50 -2.78
C THR A 10 5.29 -10.22 -2.77
N PHE A 11 6.61 -10.34 -2.92
CA PHE A 11 7.52 -9.21 -3.04
C PHE A 11 7.81 -8.89 -4.51
N ARG A 12 7.72 -7.61 -4.86
CA ARG A 12 8.17 -7.12 -6.17
C ARG A 12 9.68 -6.86 -6.12
N ARG A 13 10.35 -7.19 -7.22
CA ARG A 13 11.78 -6.91 -7.41
C ARG A 13 11.92 -5.49 -7.95
N LEU A 14 12.67 -4.65 -7.24
CA LEU A 14 12.97 -3.27 -7.61
C LEU A 14 14.47 -3.16 -7.82
N LYS A 15 14.90 -2.83 -9.03
CA LYS A 15 16.29 -2.48 -9.32
C LYS A 15 16.49 -1.02 -8.93
N VAL A 16 17.28 -0.76 -7.90
CA VAL A 16 17.54 0.60 -7.41
C VAL A 16 19.05 0.86 -7.48
N LYS A 17 19.42 2.06 -7.94
CA LYS A 17 20.80 2.54 -7.87
C LYS A 17 21.06 3.00 -6.45
N THR A 18 22.04 2.40 -5.78
CA THR A 18 22.46 2.83 -4.45
C THR A 18 23.38 4.05 -4.57
N PRO A 19 23.56 4.84 -3.49
CA PRO A 19 24.47 5.99 -3.50
C PRO A 19 25.91 5.67 -3.92
N GLY A 20 26.38 4.44 -3.67
CA GLY A 20 27.67 3.94 -4.14
C GLY A 20 27.72 3.52 -5.61
N ALA A 21 26.84 4.06 -6.46
CA ALA A 21 26.70 3.78 -7.90
C ALA A 21 26.47 2.30 -8.29
N LYS A 22 26.14 1.43 -7.33
CA LYS A 22 25.84 0.01 -7.58
C LYS A 22 24.35 -0.19 -7.84
N THR A 23 23.99 -1.06 -8.78
CA THR A 23 22.58 -1.44 -8.99
C THR A 23 22.27 -2.66 -8.14
N VAL A 24 21.40 -2.51 -7.13
CA VAL A 24 21.04 -3.57 -6.19
C VAL A 24 19.55 -3.93 -6.35
N LEU A 25 19.23 -5.21 -6.18
CA LEU A 25 17.85 -5.72 -6.15
C LEU A 25 17.25 -5.57 -4.75
N HIS A 26 16.28 -4.67 -4.60
CA HIS A 26 15.46 -4.56 -3.41
C HIS A 26 14.16 -5.34 -3.58
N TYR A 27 13.76 -6.05 -2.52
CA TYR A 27 12.48 -6.75 -2.44
C TYR A 27 11.51 -5.92 -1.62
N GLY A 28 10.60 -5.21 -2.30
CA GLY A 28 9.55 -4.39 -1.68
C GLY A 28 8.19 -5.09 -1.70
N ARG A 29 7.32 -4.77 -0.74
CA ARG A 29 5.91 -5.20 -0.80
C ARG A 29 5.20 -4.49 -1.98
N ARG A 30 4.18 -5.14 -2.53
CA ARG A 30 3.33 -4.54 -3.56
C ARG A 30 2.48 -3.42 -2.96
N LYS A 31 2.13 -2.42 -3.79
CA LYS A 31 1.18 -1.38 -3.37
C LYS A 31 -0.20 -2.02 -3.15
N PRO A 32 -0.88 -1.74 -2.03
CA PRO A 32 -2.24 -2.23 -1.79
C PRO A 32 -3.22 -1.63 -2.81
N LYS A 33 -4.35 -2.31 -3.01
CA LYS A 33 -5.45 -1.81 -3.83
C LYS A 33 -6.04 -0.54 -3.20
N ALA A 34 -6.74 0.26 -4.01
CA ALA A 34 -7.48 1.40 -3.50
C ALA A 34 -8.63 0.93 -2.60
N ALA A 35 -9.05 1.79 -1.67
CA ALA A 35 -10.26 1.54 -0.89
C ALA A 35 -11.48 1.66 -1.82
N SER A 36 -12.41 0.72 -1.70
CA SER A 36 -13.66 0.67 -2.45
C SER A 36 -14.84 0.97 -1.52
N CYS A 37 -15.89 1.56 -2.09
CA CYS A 37 -17.22 1.64 -1.51
C CYS A 37 -17.78 0.21 -1.34
N SER A 38 -18.46 -0.07 -0.24
CA SER A 38 -19.10 -1.34 0.08
C SER A 38 -20.35 -1.55 -0.76
N GLU A 39 -21.13 -0.49 -1.02
CA GLU A 39 -22.36 -0.54 -1.81
C GLU A 39 -22.13 -0.55 -3.33
N CYS A 40 -21.38 0.41 -3.88
CA CYS A 40 -21.21 0.53 -5.34
C CYS A 40 -19.87 -0.01 -5.88
N GLY A 41 -18.90 -0.33 -5.00
CA GLY A 41 -17.58 -0.80 -5.41
C GLY A 41 -16.66 0.28 -6.02
N GLU A 42 -17.12 1.54 -6.10
CA GLU A 42 -16.32 2.64 -6.64
C GLU A 42 -15.10 2.96 -5.77
N ILE A 43 -14.07 3.53 -6.40
CA ILE A 43 -12.82 3.88 -5.73
C ILE A 43 -13.01 5.16 -4.89
N LEU A 44 -12.80 5.03 -3.59
CA LEU A 44 -12.79 6.18 -2.68
C LEU A 44 -11.50 6.99 -2.86
N LYS A 45 -11.58 8.09 -3.63
CA LYS A 45 -10.42 8.92 -4.00
C LYS A 45 -9.70 9.57 -2.81
N ALA A 46 -10.45 9.90 -1.76
CA ALA A 46 -9.94 10.63 -0.59
C ALA A 46 -9.40 9.71 0.53
N VAL A 47 -9.50 8.38 0.38
CA VAL A 47 -8.97 7.42 1.36
C VAL A 47 -7.56 6.98 0.93
N PRO A 48 -6.55 7.06 1.81
CA PRO A 48 -5.19 6.69 1.46
C PRO A 48 -5.05 5.19 1.21
N ARG A 49 -4.12 4.85 0.31
CA ARG A 49 -3.76 3.46 -0.02
C ARG A 49 -2.66 3.00 0.92
N GLY A 50 -3.02 2.39 2.04
CA GLY A 50 -2.08 1.87 3.03
C GLY A 50 -2.27 0.38 3.30
N LEU A 51 -1.22 -0.29 3.77
CA LEU A 51 -1.40 -1.60 4.41
C LEU A 51 -2.18 -1.41 5.73
N PRO A 52 -2.90 -2.43 6.23
CA PRO A 52 -3.69 -2.31 7.47
C PRO A 52 -2.89 -1.77 8.66
N TYR A 53 -1.64 -2.19 8.82
CA TYR A 53 -0.73 -1.69 9.86
C TYR A 53 -0.42 -0.19 9.70
N GLN A 54 -0.19 0.29 8.47
CA GLN A 54 0.05 1.71 8.19
C GLN A 54 -1.21 2.54 8.43
N MET A 55 -2.38 2.01 8.03
CA MET A 55 -3.67 2.63 8.30
C MET A 55 -3.94 2.75 9.80
N ARG A 56 -3.49 1.78 10.62
CA ARG A 56 -3.64 1.85 12.07
C ARG A 56 -2.88 3.05 12.68
N THR A 57 -1.63 3.26 12.27
CA THR A 57 -0.74 4.30 12.81
C THR A 57 -1.10 5.73 12.35
N MET A 58 -1.83 5.88 11.23
CA MET A 58 -2.21 7.21 10.74
C MET A 58 -3.22 7.93 11.66
N PRO A 59 -3.27 9.28 11.65
CA PRO A 59 -4.31 10.05 12.33
C PRO A 59 -5.67 9.88 11.65
N LYS A 60 -6.76 10.09 12.39
CA LYS A 60 -8.14 9.88 11.91
C LYS A 60 -8.47 10.76 10.70
N THR A 61 -8.03 12.02 10.68
CA THR A 61 -8.26 12.98 9.59
C THR A 61 -7.69 12.51 8.25
N LYS A 62 -6.56 11.80 8.26
CA LYS A 62 -5.96 11.26 7.04
C LYS A 62 -6.65 10.00 6.52
N LYS A 63 -7.49 9.32 7.33
CA LYS A 63 -8.15 8.06 6.94
C LYS A 63 -9.51 8.27 6.29
N ARG A 64 -10.20 9.37 6.63
CA ARG A 64 -11.59 9.60 6.24
C ARG A 64 -11.80 11.01 5.69
N PRO A 65 -12.67 11.18 4.70
CA PRO A 65 -13.25 12.48 4.36
C PRO A 65 -14.15 13.00 5.48
N GLU A 66 -14.38 14.32 5.51
CA GLU A 66 -15.21 14.99 6.53
C GLU A 66 -16.71 15.01 6.17
N ARG A 67 -17.07 14.63 4.94
CA ARG A 67 -18.48 14.50 4.51
C ARG A 67 -19.18 13.29 5.16
N PRO A 68 -20.51 13.33 5.32
CA PRO A 68 -21.28 12.15 5.76
C PRO A 68 -20.99 10.96 4.84
N PHE A 69 -20.91 9.78 5.45
CA PHE A 69 -20.56 8.51 4.80
C PHE A 69 -19.22 8.49 4.05
N GLY A 70 -18.30 9.43 4.33
CA GLY A 70 -17.06 9.58 3.57
C GLY A 70 -16.11 8.38 3.57
N GLY A 71 -16.25 7.43 4.49
CA GLY A 71 -15.46 6.21 4.55
C GLY A 71 -16.26 4.92 4.44
N ASN A 72 -17.59 5.00 4.33
CA ASN A 72 -18.48 3.86 4.29
C ASN A 72 -19.81 4.28 3.65
N LEU A 73 -19.87 4.21 2.33
CA LEU A 73 -21.04 3.78 1.59
C LEU A 73 -20.70 2.36 1.13
#